data_AF-A0A0U2WW53-F1
#
_entry.id   AF-A0A0U2WW53-F1
#
_cell.length_a   1.000
_cell.length_b   1.000
_cell.length_c   1.000
_cell.angle_alpha   90.00
_cell.angle_beta   90.00
_cell.angle_gamma   90.00
#
_symmetry.space_group_name_H-M   'P 1'
#
loop_
_entity.id
_entity.type
_entity.pdbx_description
1 polymer ?
#
loop_
_entity_poly.entity_id
_entity_poly.type
_entity_poly.pdbx_seq_one_letter_code
_entity_poly.pdbx_strand_id
1 'polypeptide(L)' 'MYKRIGDLREDNDLTQNERTAEALYVSQRVYSNYECGDVSIPVKSLIKLVKYDNTSTDYILGLPDIKNTYPTK' A
#
# COMPACT_ATOMS: atom_id res chain seq x y z
N MET A 1 6.60 -2.98 8.44
CA MET A 1 5.24 -3.41 8.82
C MET A 1 4.29 -3.52 7.62
N TYR A 2 4.69 -3.10 6.41
CA TYR A 2 3.96 -3.42 5.16
C TYR A 2 4.92 -3.94 4.08
N LYS A 3 5.39 -5.20 4.21
CA LYS A 3 6.28 -5.83 3.21
C LYS A 3 5.72 -5.74 1.79
N ARG A 4 4.40 -5.96 1.66
CA ARG A 4 3.63 -5.93 0.40
C ARG A 4 3.81 -4.62 -0.38
N ILE A 5 3.97 -3.48 0.29
CA ILE A 5 4.17 -2.19 -0.40
C ILE A 5 5.56 -2.15 -1.03
N GLY A 6 6.60 -2.57 -0.28
CA GLY A 6 7.94 -2.69 -0.83
C GLY A 6 8.01 -3.71 -1.98
N ASP A 7 7.36 -4.86 -1.80
CA ASP A 7 7.31 -5.94 -2.79
C ASP A 7 6.65 -5.46 -4.10
N LEU A 8 5.49 -4.79 -4.00
CA LEU A 8 4.84 -4.18 -5.18
C LEU A 8 5.71 -3.09 -5.84
N ARG A 9 6.68 -2.51 -5.13
CA ARG A 9 7.58 -1.51 -5.72
C ARG A 9 8.59 -2.21 -6.62
N GLU A 10 9.13 -3.30 -6.09
CA GLU A 10 10.11 -4.15 -6.76
C GLU A 10 9.49 -4.89 -7.94
N ASP A 11 8.27 -5.41 -7.78
CA ASP A 11 7.51 -6.09 -8.85
C ASP A 11 7.20 -5.18 -10.05
N ASN A 12 7.05 -3.87 -9.82
CA ASN A 12 6.81 -2.89 -10.88
C ASN A 12 8.10 -2.20 -11.38
N ASP A 13 9.28 -2.62 -10.90
CA ASP A 13 10.57 -1.98 -11.22
C ASP A 13 10.62 -0.46 -10.96
N LEU A 14 9.83 0.04 -9.99
CA LEU A 14 9.71 1.47 -9.72
C LEU A 14 10.70 1.92 -8.65
N THR A 15 11.29 3.10 -8.84
CA THR A 15 11.98 3.78 -7.75
C THR A 15 10.98 4.41 -6.77
N GLN A 16 11.39 4.65 -5.53
CA GLN A 16 10.53 5.35 -4.56
C GLN A 16 10.06 6.72 -5.11
N ASN A 17 10.91 7.42 -5.85
CA ASN A 17 10.57 8.71 -6.43
C ASN A 17 9.48 8.61 -7.49
N GLU A 18 9.60 7.65 -8.42
CA GLU A 18 8.59 7.40 -9.46
C GLU A 18 7.25 7.03 -8.82
N ARG A 19 7.28 6.14 -7.83
CA ARG A 19 6.06 5.72 -7.14
C ARG A 19 5.38 6.86 -6.38
N THR A 20 6.16 7.76 -5.80
CA THR A 20 5.60 8.97 -5.17
C THR A 20 5.06 9.99 -6.16
N ALA A 21 5.66 10.13 -7.33
CA ALA A 21 5.24 11.09 -8.36
C ALA A 21 4.00 10.59 -9.14
N GLU A 22 3.96 9.31 -9.50
CA GLU A 22 2.94 8.75 -10.38
C GLU A 22 1.70 8.25 -9.61
N ALA A 23 1.91 7.52 -8.51
CA ALA A 23 0.79 6.84 -7.84
C ALA A 23 0.12 7.73 -6.79
N LEU A 24 0.88 8.55 -6.07
CA LEU A 24 0.40 9.14 -4.81
C LEU A 24 0.50 10.66 -4.72
N TYR A 25 1.38 11.30 -5.50
CA TYR A 25 1.74 12.72 -5.38
C TYR A 25 2.11 13.10 -3.94
N VAL A 26 2.86 12.24 -3.26
CA VAL A 26 3.36 12.47 -1.89
C VAL A 26 4.87 12.68 -1.93
N SER A 27 5.48 13.11 -0.82
CA SER A 27 6.95 13.15 -0.76
C SER A 27 7.52 11.75 -0.55
N GLN A 28 8.73 11.50 -1.07
CA GLN A 28 9.48 10.25 -0.87
C GLN A 28 9.55 9.86 0.61
N ARG A 29 9.71 10.84 1.50
CA ARG A 29 9.80 10.63 2.94
C ARG A 29 8.49 10.09 3.53
N VAL A 30 7.35 10.63 3.10
CA VAL A 30 6.02 10.16 3.50
C VAL A 30 5.79 8.73 3.00
N TYR A 31 6.26 8.42 1.80
CA TYR A 31 6.19 7.08 1.24
C TYR A 31 7.05 6.06 1.99
N SER A 32 8.29 6.44 2.34
CA SER A 32 9.16 5.62 3.18
C SER A 32 8.54 5.34 4.55
N ASN A 33 7.85 6.32 5.14
CA ASN A 33 7.11 6.13 6.39
C ASN A 33 5.95 5.13 6.23
N TYR A 34 5.30 5.08 5.06
CA TYR A 34 4.27 4.08 4.78
C TYR A 34 4.85 2.66 4.68
N GLU A 35 5.98 2.49 3.98
CA GLU A 35 6.67 1.18 3.87
C GLU A 35 7.13 0.66 5.25
N CYS A 36 7.65 1.58 6.08
CA CYS A 36 8.08 1.28 7.44
C CYS A 36 6.89 0.95 8.36
N GLY A 37 5.78 1.66 8.18
CA GLY A 37 4.56 1.58 9.01
C GLY A 37 4.50 2.66 10.09
N ASP A 38 5.35 3.68 10.01
CA ASP A 38 5.41 4.79 10.95
C ASP A 38 4.20 5.73 10.81
N VAL A 39 3.60 5.77 9.62
CA VAL A 39 2.42 6.60 9.32
C VAL A 39 1.34 5.73 8.67
N SER A 40 0.08 5.94 9.06
CA SER A 40 -1.06 5.30 8.43
C SER A 40 -1.28 5.82 7.01
N ILE A 41 -1.53 4.90 6.07
CA ILE A 41 -1.78 5.26 4.68
C ILE A 41 -3.19 5.84 4.58
N PRO A 42 -3.37 7.06 4.05
CA PRO A 42 -4.69 7.60 3.80
C PRO A 42 -5.47 6.70 2.84
N VAL A 43 -6.77 6.51 3.09
CA VAL A 43 -7.64 5.68 2.22
C VAL A 43 -7.59 6.12 0.75
N LYS A 44 -7.48 7.42 0.48
CA LYS A 44 -7.33 7.96 -0.88
C LYS A 44 -6.05 7.46 -1.57
N SER A 45 -4.95 7.41 -0.83
CA SER A 45 -3.66 6.90 -1.32
C SER A 45 -3.75 5.41 -1.58
N LEU A 46 -4.39 4.68 -0.67
CA LEU A 46 -4.60 3.25 -0.78
C LEU A 46 -5.41 2.88 -2.04
N ILE A 47 -6.52 3.58 -2.31
CA ILE A 47 -7.33 3.38 -3.51
C ILE A 47 -6.51 3.61 -4.80
N LYS A 48 -5.61 4.59 -4.80
CA LYS A 48 -4.75 4.85 -5.96
C LYS A 48 -3.74 3.73 -6.17
N LEU A 49 -3.10 3.25 -5.11
CA LEU A 49 -2.17 2.11 -5.18
C LEU A 49 -2.86 0.86 -5.73
N VAL A 50 -4.03 0.52 -5.19
CA VAL A 50 -4.86 -0.62 -5.65
C VAL A 50 -5.18 -0.52 -7.14
N LYS A 51 -5.53 0.68 -7.63
CA LYS A 51 -5.81 0.91 -9.06
C LYS A 51 -4.56 0.88 -9.94
N TYR A 52 -3.44 1.37 -9.44
CA TYR A 52 -2.19 1.45 -10.18
C TYR A 52 -1.52 0.07 -10.29
N ASP A 53 -1.37 -0.61 -9.16
CA ASP A 53 -0.78 -1.93 -9.04
C ASP A 53 -1.76 -3.07 -9.42
N ASN A 54 -2.99 -2.72 -9.81
CA ASN A 54 -4.08 -3.64 -10.16
C ASN A 54 -4.23 -4.80 -9.15
N THR A 55 -4.14 -4.46 -7.87
CA THR A 55 -4.12 -5.39 -6.74
C THR A 55 -5.23 -5.05 -5.76
N SER A 56 -5.58 -5.96 -4.86
CA SER A 56 -6.61 -5.70 -3.85
C SER A 56 -6.05 -4.93 -2.65
N THR A 57 -6.89 -4.10 -2.04
CA THR A 57 -6.56 -3.40 -0.78
C THR A 57 -6.12 -4.38 0.30
N ASP A 58 -6.79 -5.52 0.38
CA ASP A 58 -6.49 -6.62 1.30
C ASP A 58 -5.10 -7.19 1.07
N TYR A 59 -4.66 -7.25 -0.19
CA TYR A 59 -3.30 -7.69 -0.52
C TYR A 59 -2.26 -6.71 0.02
N ILE A 60 -2.46 -5.40 -0.17
CA ILE A 60 -1.54 -4.36 0.32
C ILE A 60 -1.49 -4.34 1.85
N LEU A 61 -2.65 -4.47 2.50
CA LEU A 61 -2.76 -4.47 3.96
C LEU A 61 -2.36 -5.80 4.61
N GLY A 62 -2.09 -6.84 3.80
CA GLY A 62 -1.81 -8.18 4.31
C GLY A 62 -3.01 -8.86 4.99
N LEU A 63 -4.22 -8.38 4.69
CA LEU A 63 -5.46 -8.99 5.17
C LEU A 63 -5.76 -10.24 4.33
N PRO A 64 -6.14 -11.35 4.98
CA PRO A 64 -6.61 -12.51 4.25
C PRO A 64 -8.00 -12.23 3.65
N ASP A 65 -8.25 -12.74 2.44
CA ASP A 65 -9.56 -12.69 1.77
C ASP A 65 -10.52 -13.67 2.47
N ILE A 66 -10.93 -13.33 3.69
CA ILE A 66 -11.88 -14.11 4.48
C ILE A 66 -13.09 -13.24 4.77
N LYS A 67 -14.21 -13.57 4.13
CA LYS A 67 -15.53 -13.02 4.42
C LYS A 67 -16.10 -13.49 5.76
N ASN A 68 -15.26 -13.96 6.68
CA ASN A 68 -15.75 -14.53 7.93
C ASN A 68 -15.96 -13.40 8.94
N THR A 69 -17.24 -13.10 9.14
CA THR A 69 -17.78 -12.34 10.26
C THR A 69 -16.94 -12.56 11.51
N TYR A 70 -16.44 -11.47 12.10
CA TYR A 70 -15.92 -11.51 13.46
C TYR A 70 -16.93 -12.29 14.31
N PRO A 71 -16.53 -13.34 15.05
CA PRO A 71 -17.42 -13.91 16.04
C PRO A 71 -17.68 -12.80 17.06
N THR A 72 -18.88 -12.22 17.01
CA THR A 72 -19.41 -11.42 18.10
C THR A 72 -19.29 -12.26 19.36
N LYS A 73 -18.43 -11.81 20.28
CA LYS A 73 -18.34 -12.33 21.64
C LYS A 73 -18.63 -11.19 22.59
#